data_AF-A0A2D6N8B4-F1
#
_entry.id   AF-A0A2D6N8B4-F1
#
_cell.length_a   1.000
_cell.length_b   1.000
_cell.length_c   1.000
_cell.angle_alpha   90.00
_cell.angle_beta   90.00
_cell.angle_gamma   90.00
#
_symmetry.space_group_name_H-M   'P 1'
#
loop_
_entity.id
_entity.type
_entity.pdbx_description
1 polymer ?
#
loop_
_entity_poly.entity_id
_entity_poly.type
_entity_poly.pdbx_seq_one_letter_code
_entity_poly.pdbx_strand_id
1 'polypeptide(L)'
;MEAKAAARVWPRWLWLNALALAFSLAHLLLDWHVGVFGASSDSVSVLQGGLLVLIAAVYAWWGLSLATAGRGQRSGLVWLLILSAGWAFAGNGLAILACLPPCVFPYGDVTHLGSLVFGGWAAYETWQAMR
;
A
#
# COMPACT_ATOMS: atom_id res chain seq x y z
N MET A 1 -41.14 -12.78 8.93
CA MET A 1 -40.12 -13.07 7.91
C MET A 1 -38.85 -12.35 8.34
N GLU A 2 -37.98 -13.03 9.07
CA GLU A 2 -36.70 -12.45 9.48
C GLU A 2 -35.71 -12.62 8.33
N ALA A 3 -35.29 -11.50 7.74
CA ALA A 3 -34.18 -11.49 6.81
C ALA A 3 -32.91 -11.85 7.60
N LYS A 4 -32.45 -13.11 7.48
CA LYS A 4 -31.10 -13.49 7.90
C LYS A 4 -30.14 -12.55 7.16
N ALA A 5 -29.49 -11.65 7.90
CA ALA A 5 -28.37 -10.87 7.40
C ALA A 5 -27.31 -11.88 6.95
N ALA A 6 -27.21 -12.12 5.63
CA ALA A 6 -26.14 -12.92 5.07
C ALA A 6 -24.82 -12.28 5.52
N ALA A 7 -23.98 -13.05 6.20
CA ALA A 7 -22.66 -12.58 6.59
C ALA A 7 -21.96 -12.06 5.34
N ARG A 8 -21.63 -10.76 5.32
CA ARG A 8 -20.92 -10.14 4.21
C ARG A 8 -19.54 -10.77 4.17
N VAL A 9 -19.34 -11.75 3.29
CA VAL A 9 -18.02 -12.32 3.01
C VAL A 9 -17.29 -11.30 2.16
N TRP A 10 -16.34 -10.61 2.77
CA TRP A 10 -15.50 -9.66 2.07
C TRP A 10 -14.53 -10.41 1.18
N PRO A 11 -14.37 -10.02 -0.10
CA PRO A 11 -13.42 -10.65 -0.98
C PRO A 11 -11.99 -10.58 -0.43
N ARG A 12 -11.20 -11.63 -0.61
CA ARG A 12 -9.81 -11.70 -0.13
C ARG A 12 -8.95 -10.57 -0.68
N TRP A 13 -9.11 -10.25 -1.96
CA TRP A 13 -8.41 -9.15 -2.62
C TRP A 13 -8.64 -7.80 -1.91
N LEU A 14 -9.82 -7.57 -1.32
CA LEU A 14 -10.17 -6.31 -0.69
C LEU A 14 -9.39 -6.09 0.61
N TRP A 15 -9.38 -7.10 1.50
CA TRP A 15 -8.60 -7.03 2.73
C TRP A 15 -7.09 -7.01 2.48
N LEU A 16 -6.60 -7.75 1.50
CA LEU A 16 -5.18 -7.77 1.18
C LEU A 16 -4.69 -6.44 0.60
N ASN A 17 -5.47 -5.79 -0.25
CA ASN A 17 -5.16 -4.43 -0.71
C ASN A 17 -5.17 -3.43 0.46
N ALA A 18 -6.12 -3.55 1.39
CA ALA A 18 -6.16 -2.71 2.59
C ALA A 18 -4.94 -2.93 3.50
N LEU A 19 -4.52 -4.18 3.70
CA LEU A 19 -3.31 -4.52 4.45
C LEU A 19 -2.05 -3.99 3.76
N ALA A 20 -1.91 -4.17 2.45
CA ALA A 20 -0.77 -3.64 1.69
C ALA A 20 -0.66 -2.12 1.86
N LEU A 21 -1.79 -1.40 1.74
CA LEU A 21 -1.84 0.04 1.95
C LEU A 21 -1.49 0.43 3.39
N ALA A 22 -2.00 -0.30 4.39
CA ALA A 22 -1.72 -0.04 5.80
C ALA A 22 -0.24 -0.24 6.14
N PHE A 23 0.39 -1.34 5.68
CA PHE A 23 1.81 -1.59 5.88
C PHE A 23 2.68 -0.56 5.16
N SER A 24 2.31 -0.16 3.93
CA SER A 24 3.04 0.89 3.24
C SER A 24 2.93 2.24 3.97
N LEU A 25 1.74 2.61 4.47
CA LEU A 25 1.56 3.84 5.23
C LEU A 25 2.35 3.80 6.54
N ALA A 26 2.33 2.67 7.24
CA ALA A 26 3.11 2.48 8.46
C ALA A 26 4.61 2.66 8.18
N HIS A 27 5.11 2.17 7.04
CA HIS A 27 6.49 2.39 6.62
C HIS A 27 6.78 3.88 6.38
N LEU A 28 5.92 4.59 5.65
CA LEU A 28 6.08 6.04 5.43
C LEU A 28 6.09 6.84 6.73
N LEU A 29 5.25 6.48 7.70
CA LEU A 29 5.23 7.11 9.01
C LEU A 29 6.51 6.82 9.81
N LEU A 30 7.07 5.63 9.64
CA LEU A 30 8.35 5.29 10.24
C LEU A 30 9.49 6.09 9.61
N ASP A 31 9.52 6.21 8.28
CA ASP A 31 10.49 7.03 7.54
C ASP A 31 10.47 8.49 8.03
N TRP A 32 9.27 9.03 8.27
CA TRP A 32 9.11 10.33 8.89
C TRP A 32 9.69 10.36 10.31
N HIS A 33 9.34 9.37 11.15
CA HIS A 33 9.79 9.31 12.54
C HIS A 33 11.32 9.21 12.69
N VAL A 34 11.98 8.45 11.82
CA VAL A 34 13.43 8.26 11.85
C VAL A 34 14.18 9.34 11.05
N GLY A 35 13.46 10.34 10.52
CA GLY A 35 14.03 11.53 9.91
C GLY A 35 14.43 11.39 8.43
N VAL A 36 14.00 10.34 7.71
CA VAL A 36 14.22 10.25 6.25
C VAL A 36 13.67 11.50 5.54
N PHE A 37 12.56 12.04 6.07
CA PHE A 37 12.04 13.34 5.72
C PHE A 37 12.44 14.37 6.78
N GLY A 38 13.14 15.43 6.37
CA GLY A 38 13.45 16.57 7.25
C GLY A 38 14.50 16.36 8.35
N ALA A 39 15.27 15.25 8.41
CA ALA A 39 16.28 15.04 9.48
C ALA A 39 17.28 16.18 9.66
N SER A 40 17.63 16.91 8.60
CA SER A 40 18.66 17.94 8.61
C SER A 40 18.13 19.37 8.72
N SER A 41 16.82 19.58 8.84
CA SER A 41 16.21 20.92 8.89
C SER A 41 14.81 20.93 9.50
N ASP A 42 14.43 22.05 10.13
CA ASP A 42 13.04 22.30 10.60
C ASP A 42 12.00 22.37 9.46
N SER A 43 12.44 22.19 8.21
CA SER A 43 11.59 22.21 7.03
C SER A 43 11.84 21.02 6.12
N VAL A 44 10.81 20.63 5.38
CA VAL A 44 10.88 19.62 4.33
C VAL A 44 11.35 20.31 3.05
N SER A 45 12.36 19.76 2.37
CA SER A 45 12.82 20.30 1.09
C SER A 45 11.73 20.23 0.02
N VAL A 46 11.81 21.09 -1.02
CA VAL A 46 10.83 21.08 -2.14
C VAL A 46 10.72 19.69 -2.78
N LEU A 47 11.84 18.99 -2.94
CA LEU A 47 11.87 17.64 -3.52
C LEU A 47 11.16 16.62 -2.61
N GLN A 48 11.44 16.64 -1.30
CA GLN A 48 10.75 15.79 -0.33
C GLN A 48 9.25 16.11 -0.26
N GLY A 49 8.87 17.39 -0.31
CA GLY A 49 7.48 17.82 -0.37
C GLY A 49 6.77 17.32 -1.62
N GLY A 50 7.42 17.42 -2.79
CA GLY A 50 6.91 16.86 -4.04
C GLY A 50 6.72 15.34 -3.98
N LEU A 51 7.67 14.61 -3.37
CA LEU A 51 7.55 13.17 -3.15
C LEU A 51 6.38 12.82 -2.24
N LEU A 52 6.17 13.55 -1.14
CA LEU A 52 5.03 13.36 -0.24
C LEU A 52 3.70 13.59 -0.95
N VAL A 53 3.59 14.62 -1.79
CA VAL A 53 2.40 14.87 -2.61
C VAL A 53 2.15 13.72 -3.58
N LEU A 54 3.20 13.19 -4.22
CA LEU A 54 3.09 12.04 -5.12
C LEU A 54 2.62 10.78 -4.38
N ILE A 55 3.19 10.49 -3.21
CA ILE A 55 2.79 9.36 -2.37
C ILE A 55 1.32 9.50 -1.96
N ALA A 56 0.90 10.70 -1.54
CA ALA A 56 -0.49 10.98 -1.20
C ALA A 56 -1.44 10.75 -2.39
N ALA A 57 -1.04 11.16 -3.60
CA ALA A 57 -1.81 10.93 -4.82
C ALA A 57 -1.94 9.42 -5.12
N VAL A 58 -0.86 8.64 -4.95
CA VAL A 58 -0.89 7.18 -5.11
C VAL A 58 -1.86 6.54 -4.10
N TYR A 59 -1.84 6.96 -2.84
CA TYR A 59 -2.74 6.39 -1.82
C TYR A 59 -4.20 6.77 -2.08
N ALA A 60 -4.46 8.00 -2.50
CA ALA A 60 -5.79 8.42 -2.92
C ALA A 60 -6.29 7.60 -4.11
N TRP A 61 -5.45 7.38 -5.12
CA TRP A 61 -5.77 6.52 -6.26
C TRP A 61 -6.07 5.08 -5.81
N TRP A 62 -5.27 4.53 -4.89
CA TRP A 62 -5.51 3.20 -4.35
C TRP A 62 -6.87 3.11 -3.64
N GLY A 63 -7.20 4.08 -2.78
CA GLY A 63 -8.50 4.16 -2.12
C GLY A 63 -9.67 4.28 -3.10
N LEU A 64 -9.52 5.11 -4.14
CA LEU A 64 -10.53 5.23 -5.21
C LEU A 64 -10.71 3.93 -5.98
N SER A 65 -9.63 3.20 -6.23
CA SER A 65 -9.63 1.90 -6.91
C SER A 65 -10.34 0.84 -6.07
N LEU A 66 -10.12 0.82 -4.75
CA LEU A 66 -10.85 -0.02 -3.80
C LEU A 66 -12.36 0.29 -3.85
N ALA A 67 -12.73 1.57 -3.85
CA ALA A 67 -14.13 1.99 -3.90
C ALA A 67 -14.80 1.63 -5.24
N THR A 68 -14.10 1.80 -6.37
CA THR A 68 -14.62 1.41 -7.70
C THR A 68 -14.75 -0.09 -7.85
N ALA A 69 -13.74 -0.86 -7.42
CA ALA A 69 -13.79 -2.32 -7.42
C ALA A 69 -14.91 -2.84 -6.51
N GLY A 70 -15.10 -2.24 -5.32
CA GLY A 70 -16.18 -2.57 -4.40
C GLY A 70 -17.59 -2.30 -4.95
N ARG A 71 -17.72 -1.44 -5.94
CA ARG A 71 -18.96 -1.22 -6.71
C ARG A 71 -19.13 -2.21 -7.88
N GLY A 72 -18.26 -3.21 -8.00
CA GLY A 72 -18.29 -4.20 -9.07
C GLY A 72 -17.66 -3.73 -10.39
N GLN A 73 -16.97 -2.59 -10.41
CA GLN A 73 -16.34 -2.10 -11.64
C GLN A 73 -14.98 -2.76 -11.86
N ARG A 74 -14.84 -3.45 -12.99
CA ARG A 74 -13.60 -4.15 -13.37
C ARG A 74 -12.40 -3.21 -13.49
N SER A 75 -12.61 -1.96 -13.90
CA SER A 75 -11.57 -0.93 -13.95
C SER A 75 -10.89 -0.72 -12.59
N GLY A 76 -11.64 -0.80 -11.49
CA GLY A 76 -11.09 -0.74 -10.15
C GLY A 76 -10.13 -1.89 -9.86
N LEU A 77 -10.50 -3.12 -10.24
CA LEU A 77 -9.63 -4.30 -10.07
C LEU A 77 -8.34 -4.19 -10.90
N VAL A 78 -8.42 -3.65 -12.12
CA VAL A 78 -7.24 -3.42 -12.97
C VAL A 78 -6.28 -2.45 -12.29
N TRP A 79 -6.79 -1.33 -11.77
CA TRP A 79 -5.94 -0.36 -11.06
C TRP A 79 -5.41 -0.91 -9.75
N LEU A 80 -6.19 -1.69 -9.00
CA LEU A 80 -5.70 -2.37 -7.81
C LEU A 80 -4.56 -3.33 -8.13
N LEU A 81 -4.64 -4.07 -9.25
CA LEU A 81 -3.54 -4.93 -9.68
C LEU A 81 -2.27 -4.11 -9.98
N ILE A 82 -2.42 -3.03 -10.75
CA ILE A 82 -1.30 -2.14 -11.11
C ILE A 82 -0.67 -1.52 -9.86
N LEU A 83 -1.49 -1.03 -8.94
CA LEU A 83 -1.03 -0.36 -7.72
C LEU A 83 -0.41 -1.37 -6.75
N SER A 84 -1.07 -2.50 -6.47
CA SER A 84 -0.53 -3.50 -5.54
C SER A 84 0.76 -4.14 -6.06
N ALA A 85 0.87 -4.45 -7.35
CA ALA A 85 2.11 -4.97 -7.92
C ALA A 85 3.16 -3.87 -8.08
N GLY A 86 2.80 -2.75 -8.71
CA GLY A 86 3.72 -1.65 -9.01
C GLY A 86 4.26 -0.99 -7.76
N TRP A 87 3.41 -0.67 -6.79
CA TRP A 87 3.83 -0.02 -5.55
C TRP A 87 4.61 -0.97 -4.63
N ALA A 88 4.21 -2.24 -4.54
CA ALA A 88 4.96 -3.21 -3.76
C ALA A 88 6.35 -3.43 -4.36
N PHE A 89 6.47 -3.72 -5.65
CA PHE A 89 7.77 -4.09 -6.22
C PHE A 89 8.63 -2.90 -6.65
N ALA A 90 8.05 -1.88 -7.28
CA ALA A 90 8.82 -0.73 -7.76
C ALA A 90 8.98 0.36 -6.69
N GLY A 91 7.96 0.60 -5.86
CA GLY A 91 8.05 1.56 -4.76
C GLY A 91 8.86 0.99 -3.60
N ASN A 92 8.27 0.05 -2.87
CA ASN A 92 8.89 -0.54 -1.68
C ASN A 92 10.03 -1.50 -2.06
N GLY A 93 9.84 -2.33 -3.09
CA GLY A 93 10.82 -3.36 -3.46
C GLY A 93 12.15 -2.80 -3.94
N LEU A 94 12.16 -1.65 -4.61
CA LEU A 94 13.41 -0.96 -4.94
C LEU A 94 13.99 -0.20 -3.75
N ALA A 95 13.14 0.36 -2.88
CA ALA A 95 13.59 1.03 -1.67
C ALA A 95 14.34 0.08 -0.72
N ILE A 96 14.05 -1.23 -0.74
CA ILE A 96 14.75 -2.22 0.12
C ILE A 96 16.23 -2.33 -0.23
N LEU A 97 16.59 -2.00 -1.48
CA LEU A 97 17.98 -2.06 -1.94
C LEU A 97 18.81 -0.91 -1.38
N ALA A 98 18.17 0.20 -1.00
CA ALA A 98 18.84 1.31 -0.33
C ALA A 98 19.22 0.94 1.12
N CYS A 99 18.45 0.05 1.75
CA CYS A 99 18.76 -0.46 3.08
C CYS A 99 18.25 -1.90 3.27
N LEU A 100 19.16 -2.88 3.09
CA LEU A 100 18.81 -4.28 3.30
C LEU A 100 18.59 -4.57 4.80
N PRO A 101 17.60 -5.41 5.16
CA PRO A 101 17.43 -5.88 6.53
C PRO A 101 18.72 -6.53 7.07
N PRO A 102 19.13 -6.23 8.32
CA PRO A 102 18.40 -5.42 9.31
C PRO A 102 18.61 -3.92 9.11
N CYS A 103 17.52 -3.18 8.90
CA CYS A 103 17.53 -1.73 8.79
C CYS A 103 16.34 -1.13 9.56
N VAL A 104 16.63 -0.28 10.56
CA VAL A 104 15.60 0.25 11.47
C VAL A 104 14.81 -0.91 12.13
N PHE A 105 15.55 -1.92 12.60
CA PHE A 105 14.99 -3.12 13.21
C PHE A 105 14.26 -2.82 14.54
N PRO A 106 13.14 -3.50 14.84
CA PRO A 106 12.42 -4.45 13.99
C PRO A 106 11.36 -3.79 13.09
N TYR A 107 10.97 -2.54 13.40
CA TYR A 107 9.75 -1.95 12.87
C TYR A 107 9.85 -1.56 11.38
N GLY A 108 11.03 -1.12 10.93
CA GLY A 108 11.30 -0.82 9.52
C GLY A 108 11.22 -2.07 8.67
N ASP A 109 11.95 -3.10 9.07
CA ASP A 109 11.95 -4.39 8.39
C ASP A 109 10.54 -5.01 8.33
N VAL A 110 9.79 -4.98 9.43
CA VAL A 110 8.41 -5.53 9.47
C VAL A 110 7.46 -4.75 8.57
N THR A 111 7.48 -3.41 8.62
CA THR A 111 6.59 -2.59 7.81
C THR A 111 6.88 -2.74 6.32
N HIS A 112 8.16 -2.83 5.97
CA HIS A 112 8.61 -2.97 4.60
C HIS A 112 8.34 -4.35 4.01
N LEU A 113 8.72 -5.41 4.73
CA LEU A 113 8.44 -6.80 4.32
C LEU A 113 6.94 -7.07 4.29
N GLY A 114 6.17 -6.53 5.24
CA GLY A 114 4.72 -6.63 5.22
C GLY A 114 4.11 -5.98 3.98
N SER A 115 4.58 -4.79 3.60
CA SER A 115 4.15 -4.12 2.36
C SER A 115 4.40 -4.98 1.12
N LEU A 116 5.57 -5.62 1.03
CA LEU A 116 5.93 -6.52 -0.08
C LEU A 116 5.08 -7.78 -0.12
N VAL A 117 4.95 -8.47 1.02
CA VAL A 117 4.20 -9.74 1.11
C VAL A 117 2.72 -9.51 0.83
N PHE A 118 2.10 -8.53 1.51
CA PHE A 118 0.69 -8.23 1.32
C PHE A 118 0.41 -7.60 -0.05
N GLY A 119 1.31 -6.77 -0.57
CA GLY A 119 1.18 -6.20 -1.91
C GLY A 119 1.25 -7.26 -3.02
N GLY A 120 2.21 -8.18 -2.96
CA GLY A 120 2.30 -9.30 -3.90
C GLY A 120 1.10 -10.24 -3.82
N TRP A 121 0.63 -10.54 -2.61
CA TRP A 121 -0.56 -11.38 -2.43
C TRP A 121 -1.85 -10.66 -2.89
N ALA A 122 -1.98 -9.36 -2.59
CA ALA A 122 -3.08 -8.54 -3.07
C ALA A 122 -3.12 -8.54 -4.61
N ALA A 123 -1.98 -8.40 -5.27
CA ALA A 123 -1.88 -8.47 -6.73
C ALA A 123 -2.38 -9.82 -7.25
N TYR A 124 -1.91 -10.92 -6.66
CA TYR A 124 -2.34 -12.26 -7.06
C TYR A 124 -3.86 -12.47 -6.91
N GLU A 125 -4.44 -12.14 -5.76
CA GLU A 125 -5.87 -12.33 -5.50
C GLU A 125 -6.74 -11.38 -6.34
N THR A 126 -6.25 -10.16 -6.61
CA THR A 126 -6.90 -9.21 -7.52
C THR A 126 -6.90 -9.74 -8.95
N TRP A 127 -5.79 -10.34 -9.39
CA TRP A 127 -5.72 -11.01 -10.69
C TRP A 127 -6.70 -12.18 -10.80
N GLN A 128 -6.77 -13.03 -9.77
CA GLN A 128 -7.72 -14.16 -9.74
C GLN A 128 -9.17 -13.68 -9.79
N ALA A 129 -9.50 -12.57 -9.11
CA ALA A 129 -10.85 -12.00 -9.15
C ALA A 129 -11.25 -11.42 -10.51
N MET A 130 -10.30 -11.22 -11.44
CA MET A 130 -10.57 -10.74 -12.80
C MET A 130 -10.64 -11.84 -13.85
N ARG A 131 -10.28 -13.08 -13.51
CA ARG A 131 -10.37 -14.26 -14.38
C ARG A 131 -11.77 -14.88 -14.29
#